data_AF-A0A2D2B066-F1
#
_entry.id   AF-A0A2D2B066-F1
#
_cell.length_a   1.000
_cell.length_b   1.000
_cell.length_c   1.000
_cell.angle_alpha   90.00
_cell.angle_beta   90.00
_cell.angle_gamma   90.00
#
_symmetry.space_group_name_H-M   'P 1'
#
loop_
_entity.id
_entity.type
_entity.pdbx_description
1 polymer ?
#
loop_
_entity_poly.entity_id
_entity_poly.type
_entity_poly.pdbx_seq_one_letter_code
_entity_poly.pdbx_strand_id
1 'polypeptide(L)'
;MLAILAASIGDEEAQHHALVEEGLDDGEAARAVSLVPVGLARPLLERLGVERFVSTASVQRSDGSWRAFKLGKQPEYVQAVALGRAHLERGVFDHDLYKAIVEATAEVNAASNTLNAGQSLKGATYAVAILNPNLEPHLLR
;
A
#
# COMPACT_ATOMS: atom_id res chain seq x y z
N MET A 1 -8.63 -11.82 2.16
CA MET A 1 -7.94 -10.50 2.07
C MET A 1 -7.25 -10.23 0.73
N LEU A 2 -6.09 -10.82 0.38
CA LEU A 2 -5.38 -10.43 -0.87
C LEU A 2 -6.19 -10.65 -2.15
N ALA A 3 -6.92 -11.77 -2.24
CA ALA A 3 -7.85 -12.02 -3.35
C ALA A 3 -8.92 -10.93 -3.50
N ILE A 4 -9.41 -10.39 -2.37
CA ILE A 4 -10.40 -9.30 -2.36
C ILE A 4 -9.78 -8.00 -2.86
N LEU A 5 -8.56 -7.67 -2.39
CA LEU A 5 -7.84 -6.50 -2.85
C LEU A 5 -7.55 -6.56 -4.37
N ALA A 6 -7.32 -7.74 -4.93
CA ALA A 6 -7.10 -7.89 -6.36
C ALA A 6 -8.39 -7.93 -7.20
N ALA A 7 -9.50 -8.42 -6.65
CA ALA A 7 -10.75 -8.61 -7.39
C ALA A 7 -11.39 -7.29 -7.86
N SER A 8 -11.20 -6.21 -7.09
CA SER A 8 -11.84 -4.91 -7.33
C SER A 8 -10.82 -3.77 -7.31
N ILE A 9 -9.72 -3.91 -8.05
CA ILE A 9 -8.68 -2.88 -8.14
C ILE A 9 -9.28 -1.55 -8.60
N GLY A 10 -9.01 -0.49 -7.83
CA GLY A 10 -9.51 0.86 -8.09
C GLY A 10 -10.91 1.13 -7.52
N ASP A 11 -11.56 0.13 -6.92
CA ASP A 11 -12.84 0.27 -6.21
C ASP A 11 -12.63 -0.03 -4.72
N GLU A 12 -12.13 0.98 -4.01
CA GLU A 12 -11.82 0.89 -2.58
C GLU A 12 -13.05 0.61 -1.71
N GLU A 13 -14.24 1.05 -2.15
CA GLU A 13 -15.51 0.82 -1.44
C GLU A 13 -15.92 -0.65 -1.54
N ALA A 14 -15.87 -1.24 -2.74
CA ALA A 14 -16.15 -2.66 -2.92
C ALA A 14 -15.14 -3.54 -2.16
N GLN A 15 -13.85 -3.17 -2.17
CA GLN A 15 -12.83 -3.89 -1.40
C GLN A 15 -13.07 -3.81 0.10
N HIS A 16 -13.42 -2.63 0.62
CA HIS A 16 -13.75 -2.43 2.04
C HIS A 16 -14.95 -3.29 2.44
N HIS A 17 -16.05 -3.20 1.69
CA HIS A 17 -17.27 -3.96 1.97
C HIS A 17 -17.01 -5.47 2.00
N ALA A 18 -16.31 -6.00 1.00
CA ALA A 18 -15.98 -7.41 0.94
C ALA A 18 -15.07 -7.86 2.11
N LEU A 19 -14.17 -7.02 2.59
CA LEU A 19 -13.35 -7.34 3.76
C LEU A 19 -14.16 -7.38 5.05
N VAL A 20 -15.13 -6.49 5.20
CA VAL A 20 -16.07 -6.51 6.33
C VAL A 20 -16.96 -7.76 6.28
N GLU A 21 -17.43 -8.17 5.10
CA GLU A 21 -18.19 -9.42 4.93
C GLU A 21 -17.38 -10.67 5.31
N GLU A 22 -16.06 -10.65 5.09
CA GLU A 22 -15.13 -11.69 5.57
C GLU A 22 -14.83 -11.63 7.07
N GLY A 23 -15.39 -10.65 7.78
CA GLY A 23 -15.33 -10.55 9.24
C GLY A 23 -14.23 -9.65 9.80
N LEU A 24 -13.58 -8.82 8.98
CA LEU A 24 -12.72 -7.74 9.51
C LEU A 24 -13.59 -6.65 10.13
N ASP A 25 -13.07 -6.00 11.17
CA ASP A 25 -13.72 -4.79 11.65
C ASP A 25 -13.55 -3.64 10.63
N ASP A 26 -14.42 -2.63 10.74
CA ASP A 26 -14.47 -1.50 9.82
C ASP A 26 -13.12 -0.77 9.69
N GLY A 27 -12.38 -0.64 10.80
CA GLY A 27 -11.08 0.01 10.83
C GLY A 27 -9.95 -0.86 10.27
N GLU A 28 -9.98 -2.16 10.54
CA GLU A 28 -9.10 -3.16 9.93
C GLU A 28 -9.29 -3.20 8.42
N ALA A 29 -10.53 -3.22 7.94
CA ALA A 29 -10.85 -3.18 6.52
C ALA A 29 -10.33 -1.89 5.87
N ALA A 30 -10.59 -0.72 6.47
CA ALA A 30 -10.11 0.57 5.95
C ALA A 30 -8.58 0.62 5.89
N ARG A 31 -7.89 0.18 6.95
CA ARG A 31 -6.42 0.09 6.98
C ARG A 31 -5.91 -0.93 5.95
N ALA A 32 -6.56 -2.07 5.80
CA ALA A 32 -6.14 -3.10 4.86
C ALA A 32 -6.19 -2.60 3.41
N VAL A 33 -7.32 -2.01 2.99
CA VAL A 33 -7.50 -1.43 1.64
C VAL A 33 -6.40 -0.41 1.33
N SER A 34 -6.15 0.51 2.26
CA SER A 34 -5.24 1.63 2.01
C SER A 34 -3.75 1.28 2.19
N LEU A 35 -3.41 0.36 3.09
CA LEU A 35 -2.02 0.17 3.55
C LEU A 35 -1.38 -1.14 3.08
N VAL A 36 -2.17 -2.17 2.79
CA VAL A 36 -1.64 -3.46 2.32
C VAL A 36 -0.98 -3.31 0.94
N PRO A 37 -1.60 -2.66 -0.07
CA PRO A 37 -0.95 -2.46 -1.37
C PRO A 37 0.38 -1.69 -1.23
N VAL A 38 0.40 -0.61 -0.45
CA VAL A 38 1.60 0.19 -0.18
C VAL A 38 2.69 -0.63 0.51
N GLY A 39 2.31 -1.45 1.50
CA GLY A 39 3.23 -2.34 2.20
C GLY A 39 3.83 -3.41 1.29
N LEU A 40 3.03 -4.01 0.42
CA LEU A 40 3.49 -5.01 -0.56
C LEU A 40 4.40 -4.41 -1.63
N ALA A 41 4.13 -3.18 -2.07
CA ALA A 41 4.95 -2.48 -3.07
C ALA A 41 6.35 -2.12 -2.55
N ARG A 42 6.50 -1.84 -1.25
CA ARG A 42 7.78 -1.36 -0.70
C ARG A 42 8.98 -2.30 -0.97
N PRO A 43 8.93 -3.61 -0.67
CA PRO A 43 10.03 -4.52 -0.98
C PRO A 43 10.40 -4.56 -2.47
N LEU A 44 9.44 -4.39 -3.36
CA LEU A 44 9.69 -4.29 -4.81
C LEU A 44 10.48 -3.02 -5.12
N LEU A 45 10.06 -1.87 -4.58
CA LEU A 45 10.74 -0.59 -4.77
C LEU A 45 12.16 -0.60 -4.21
N GLU A 46 12.39 -1.26 -3.07
CA GLU A 46 13.73 -1.49 -2.50
C GLU A 46 14.62 -2.25 -3.50
N ARG A 47 14.11 -3.31 -4.13
CA ARG A 47 14.85 -4.06 -5.17
C ARG A 47 15.13 -3.23 -6.42
N LEU A 48 14.28 -2.26 -6.72
CA LEU A 48 14.46 -1.34 -7.84
C LEU A 48 15.43 -0.18 -7.53
N GLY A 49 15.95 -0.09 -6.30
CA GLY A 49 17.00 0.86 -5.92
C GLY A 49 16.51 2.06 -5.09
N VAL A 50 15.25 2.09 -4.67
CA VAL A 50 14.78 3.09 -3.69
C VAL A 50 15.42 2.80 -2.34
N GLU A 51 16.23 3.73 -1.85
CA GLU A 51 17.02 3.54 -0.62
C GLU A 51 16.32 4.10 0.62
N ARG A 52 15.42 5.08 0.45
CA ARG A 52 14.78 5.81 1.56
C ARG A 52 13.27 5.80 1.44
N PHE A 53 12.61 5.35 2.50
CA PHE A 53 11.16 5.41 2.64
C PHE A 53 10.85 6.29 3.84
N VAL A 54 10.05 7.33 3.63
CA VAL A 54 9.63 8.21 4.72
C VAL A 54 8.79 7.40 5.71
N SER A 55 9.14 7.49 7.01
CA SER A 55 8.45 6.74 8.07
C SER A 55 7.02 7.22 8.34
N THR A 56 6.69 8.40 7.84
CA THR A 56 5.39 9.05 7.93
C THR A 56 4.70 9.10 6.57
N ALA A 57 3.41 8.79 6.55
CA ALA A 57 2.52 9.02 5.42
C ALA A 57 1.53 10.13 5.76
N SER A 58 0.90 10.69 4.73
CA SER A 58 -0.17 11.68 4.87
C SER A 58 -1.49 11.08 4.39
N VAL A 59 -2.56 11.28 5.15
CA VAL A 59 -3.93 10.95 4.74
C VAL A 59 -4.73 12.25 4.57
N GLN A 60 -5.56 12.32 3.52
CA GLN A 60 -6.49 13.42 3.34
C GLN A 60 -7.72 13.22 4.23
N ARG A 61 -8.12 14.27 4.95
CA ARG A 61 -9.35 14.30 5.74
C ARG A 61 -10.55 14.70 4.89
N SER A 62 -11.75 14.44 5.41
CA SER A 62 -13.02 14.88 4.78
C SER A 62 -13.14 16.40 4.60
N ASP A 63 -12.46 17.19 5.43
CA ASP A 63 -12.37 18.66 5.31
C ASP A 63 -11.32 19.13 4.28
N GLY A 64 -10.66 18.20 3.58
CA GLY A 64 -9.61 18.47 2.61
C GLY A 64 -8.22 18.73 3.22
N SER A 65 -8.11 18.83 4.55
CA SER A 65 -6.82 18.97 5.23
C SER A 65 -6.03 17.66 5.25
N TRP A 66 -4.73 17.74 5.53
CA TRP A 66 -3.85 16.57 5.56
C TRP A 66 -3.40 16.26 6.99
N ARG A 67 -3.39 14.97 7.34
CA ARG A 67 -2.87 14.48 8.62
C ARG A 67 -1.72 13.51 8.38
N ALA A 68 -0.58 13.77 9.03
CA ALA A 68 0.54 12.85 9.05
C ALA A 68 0.33 11.72 10.08
N PHE A 69 0.75 10.52 9.75
CA PHE A 69 0.75 9.36 10.64
C PHE A 69 1.97 8.46 10.39
N LYS A 70 2.32 7.62 11.35
CA LYS A 70 3.47 6.72 11.24
C LYS A 70 3.04 5.39 10.61
N LEU A 71 3.62 5.04 9.46
CA LEU A 71 3.35 3.77 8.77
C LEU A 71 3.74 2.56 9.63
N GLY A 72 4.88 2.65 10.31
CA GLY A 72 5.37 1.57 11.18
C GLY A 72 4.52 1.30 12.43
N LYS A 73 3.48 2.10 12.69
CA LYS A 73 2.51 1.86 13.76
C LYS A 73 1.24 1.15 13.28
N GLN A 74 1.08 0.96 11.97
CA GLN A 74 -0.09 0.30 11.40
C GLN A 74 0.23 -1.18 11.14
N PRO A 75 -0.41 -2.13 11.84
CA PRO A 75 -0.14 -3.56 11.71
C PRO A 75 -0.27 -4.07 10.27
N GLU A 76 -1.28 -3.62 9.54
CA GLU A 76 -1.59 -4.04 8.18
C GLU A 76 -0.43 -3.67 7.23
N TYR A 77 0.13 -2.47 7.38
CA TYR A 77 1.32 -2.06 6.64
C TYR A 77 2.54 -2.92 6.98
N VAL A 78 2.84 -3.09 8.27
CA VAL A 78 4.04 -3.81 8.73
C VAL A 78 4.00 -5.27 8.27
N GLN A 79 2.85 -5.92 8.41
CA GLN A 79 2.65 -7.30 7.96
C GLN A 79 2.73 -7.39 6.44
N ALA A 80 2.13 -6.47 5.70
CA ALA A 80 2.22 -6.42 4.23
C ALA A 80 3.68 -6.27 3.74
N VAL A 81 4.51 -5.45 4.41
CA VAL A 81 5.94 -5.35 4.08
C VAL A 81 6.65 -6.70 4.29
N ALA A 82 6.40 -7.37 5.42
CA ALA A 82 7.01 -8.67 5.70
C ALA A 82 6.60 -9.72 4.67
N LEU A 83 5.31 -9.74 4.30
CA LEU A 83 4.74 -10.60 3.27
C LEU A 83 5.33 -10.32 1.89
N GLY A 84 5.48 -9.05 1.50
CA GLY A 84 6.10 -8.66 0.23
C GLY A 84 7.55 -9.13 0.13
N ARG A 85 8.32 -9.03 1.22
CA ARG A 85 9.69 -9.58 1.28
C ARG A 85 9.70 -11.09 1.09
N ALA A 86 8.85 -11.79 1.84
CA ALA A 86 8.72 -13.25 1.75
C ALA A 86 8.32 -13.69 0.32
N HIS A 87 7.43 -12.95 -0.34
CA HIS A 87 7.04 -13.22 -1.72
C HIS A 87 8.19 -13.05 -2.69
N LEU A 88 8.92 -11.94 -2.61
CA LEU A 88 10.05 -11.68 -3.49
C LEU A 88 11.23 -12.66 -3.28
N GLU A 89 11.33 -13.27 -2.10
CA GLU A 89 12.34 -14.29 -1.79
C GLU A 89 11.91 -15.71 -2.16
N ARG A 90 10.64 -16.07 -1.93
CA ARG A 90 10.18 -17.47 -1.94
C ARG A 90 8.94 -17.74 -2.78
N GLY A 91 8.30 -16.72 -3.34
CA GLY A 91 7.09 -16.86 -4.14
C GLY A 91 5.87 -17.31 -3.33
N VAL A 92 5.63 -16.74 -2.15
CA VAL A 92 4.54 -17.17 -1.24
C VAL A 92 3.11 -16.83 -1.72
N PHE A 93 2.99 -16.13 -2.85
CA PHE A 93 1.71 -15.75 -3.45
C PHE A 93 1.70 -16.19 -4.91
N ASP A 94 0.50 -16.31 -5.46
CA ASP A 94 0.33 -16.26 -6.90
C ASP A 94 0.94 -14.96 -7.46
N HIS A 95 1.72 -15.08 -8.54
CA HIS A 95 2.47 -13.97 -9.10
C HIS A 95 1.56 -12.90 -9.69
N ASP A 96 0.51 -13.32 -10.40
CA ASP A 96 -0.41 -12.40 -11.08
C ASP A 96 -1.24 -11.64 -10.05
N LEU A 97 -1.66 -12.32 -8.97
CA LEU A 97 -2.31 -11.69 -7.84
C LEU A 97 -1.44 -10.61 -7.19
N TYR A 98 -0.18 -10.95 -6.89
CA TYR A 98 0.76 -9.99 -6.28
C TYR A 98 0.97 -8.79 -7.20
N LYS A 99 1.24 -9.05 -8.49
CA LYS A 99 1.47 -8.03 -9.51
C LYS A 99 0.28 -7.07 -9.61
N ALA A 100 -0.95 -7.61 -9.70
CA ALA A 100 -2.16 -6.81 -9.82
C ALA A 100 -2.32 -5.83 -8.63
N ILE A 101 -2.05 -6.29 -7.40
CA ILE A 101 -2.15 -5.43 -6.21
C ILE A 101 -1.07 -4.34 -6.20
N VAL A 102 0.19 -4.68 -6.50
CA VAL A 102 1.29 -3.72 -6.39
C VAL A 102 1.28 -2.70 -7.54
N GLU A 103 0.92 -3.09 -8.76
CA GLU A 103 0.85 -2.18 -9.91
C GLU A 103 -0.28 -1.15 -9.78
N ALA A 104 -1.31 -1.44 -8.98
CA ALA A 104 -2.37 -0.49 -8.66
C ALA A 104 -1.88 0.70 -7.79
N THR A 105 -0.70 0.60 -7.18
CA THR A 105 -0.21 1.63 -6.26
C THR A 105 0.38 2.83 -7.00
N ALA A 106 0.21 4.03 -6.43
CA ALA A 106 0.84 5.25 -6.96
C ALA A 106 2.37 5.14 -6.95
N GLU A 107 2.91 4.38 -6.00
CA GLU A 107 4.34 4.16 -5.80
C GLU A 107 4.97 3.44 -6.98
N VAL A 108 4.37 2.32 -7.39
CA VAL A 108 4.86 1.53 -8.52
C VAL A 108 4.62 2.26 -9.82
N ASN A 109 3.51 2.98 -9.96
CA ASN A 109 3.26 3.82 -11.12
C ASN A 109 4.31 4.94 -11.27
N ALA A 110 4.67 5.62 -10.18
CA ALA A 110 5.72 6.62 -10.19
C ALA A 110 7.09 6.00 -10.56
N ALA A 111 7.43 4.86 -9.97
CA ALA A 111 8.66 4.13 -10.27
C ALA A 111 8.73 3.69 -11.74
N SER A 112 7.64 3.15 -12.28
CA SER A 112 7.51 2.76 -13.68
C SER A 112 7.73 3.94 -14.62
N ASN A 113 7.09 5.08 -14.35
CA ASN A 113 7.25 6.30 -15.14
C ASN A 113 8.70 6.81 -15.14
N THR A 114 9.38 6.79 -13.99
CA THR A 114 10.80 7.15 -13.89
C THR A 114 11.68 6.23 -14.73
N LEU A 115 11.48 4.92 -14.64
CA LEU A 115 12.26 3.93 -15.41
C LEU A 115 12.00 4.07 -16.92
N ASN A 116 10.75 4.28 -17.33
CA ASN A 116 10.38 4.48 -18.73
C ASN A 116 10.96 5.78 -19.32
N ALA A 117 11.22 6.78 -18.48
CA ALA A 117 11.94 7.99 -18.86
C ALA A 117 13.47 7.79 -18.97
N GLY A 118 13.97 6.56 -18.78
CA GLY A 118 15.40 6.23 -18.79
C GLY A 118 16.16 6.71 -17.55
N GLN A 119 15.44 7.08 -16.49
CA GLN A 119 16.04 7.54 -15.23
C GLN A 119 16.27 6.36 -14.26
N SER A 120 17.17 6.55 -13.31
CA SER A 120 17.44 5.58 -12.26
C SER A 120 16.64 5.88 -11.00
N LEU A 121 16.17 4.84 -10.32
CA LEU A 121 15.59 4.93 -8.97
C LEU A 121 16.64 4.87 -7.86
N LYS A 122 17.92 4.66 -8.20
CA LYS A 122 18.99 4.53 -7.22
C LYS A 122 19.13 5.79 -6.36
N GLY A 123 19.03 5.62 -5.04
CA GLY A 123 19.12 6.71 -4.08
C GLY A 123 17.85 7.57 -3.96
N ALA A 124 16.77 7.19 -4.66
CA ALA A 124 15.48 7.87 -4.56
C ALA A 124 14.91 7.78 -3.14
N THR A 125 14.11 8.80 -2.80
CA THR A 125 13.32 8.83 -1.56
C THR A 125 11.85 8.80 -1.92
N TYR A 126 11.09 7.93 -1.26
CA TYR A 126 9.67 7.75 -1.51
C TYR A 126 8.82 8.18 -0.31
N ALA A 127 7.75 8.92 -0.57
CA ALA A 127 6.77 9.37 0.40
C ALA A 127 5.37 8.94 -0.02
N VAL A 128 4.54 8.54 0.94
CA VAL A 128 3.20 7.98 0.71
C VAL A 128 2.15 9.03 1.04
N ALA A 129 1.21 9.24 0.11
CA ALA A 129 0.01 10.03 0.30
C ALA A 129 -1.21 9.16 -0.02
N ILE A 130 -2.19 9.14 0.89
CA ILE A 130 -3.38 8.29 0.79
C ILE A 130 -4.61 9.17 0.61
N LEU A 131 -5.36 8.90 -0.46
CA LEU A 131 -6.58 9.61 -0.86
C LEU A 131 -7.85 8.86 -0.44
N ASN A 132 -7.83 8.30 0.77
CA ASN A 132 -8.97 7.60 1.33
C ASN A 132 -9.39 8.30 2.65
N PRO A 133 -10.43 9.15 2.61
CA PRO A 133 -10.87 9.90 3.80
C PRO A 133 -11.43 8.99 4.89
N ASN A 134 -11.88 7.78 4.54
CA ASN A 134 -12.39 6.81 5.50
C ASN A 134 -11.27 6.20 6.35
N LEU A 135 -10.01 6.28 5.93
CA LEU A 135 -8.89 5.75 6.72
C LEU A 135 -8.61 6.55 8.00
N GLU A 136 -8.81 7.87 7.98
CA GLU A 136 -8.32 8.77 9.04
C GLU A 136 -8.83 8.45 10.46
N PRO A 137 -10.12 8.11 10.66
CA PRO A 137 -10.66 7.75 11.97
C PRO A 137 -10.03 6.48 12.56
N HIS A 138 -9.51 5.59 11.71
CA HIS A 138 -9.03 4.26 12.09
C HIS A 138 -7.50 4.16 12.20
N LEU A 139 -6.79 5.28 12.05
CA LEU A 139 -5.33 5.33 12.19
C LEU A 139 -4.90 5.16 13.64
N LEU A 140 -3.96 4.25 13.86
CA LEU A 140 -3.37 4.00 15.17
C LEU A 140 -2.31 5.06 15.51
N ARG A 141 -2.32 5.52 16.77
CA ARG A 141 -1.51 6.66 17.26
C ARG A 141 -0.07 6.33 17.57
#